data_AF-A0A7C7RIX6-F1
#
_entry.id   AF-A0A7C7RIX6-F1
#
_cell.length_a   1.000
_cell.length_b   1.000
_cell.length_c   1.000
_cell.angle_alpha   90.00
_cell.angle_beta   90.00
_cell.angle_gamma   90.00
#
_symmetry.space_group_name_H-M   'P 1'
#
loop_
_entity.id
_entity.type
_entity.pdbx_description
1 polymer ?
#
loop_
_entity_poly.entity_id
_entity_poly.type
_entity_poly.pdbx_seq_one_letter_code
_entity_poly.pdbx_strand_id
1 'polypeptide(L)'
;MNTTERNNRAGPDHRAWISLLYERLFSQTRDILRCLEGSEDLEELGPLMAERCRTFRAVRANTGDELPLGIVPIIVGIRDLEEKCIQAATDRRDVLTRRMDHVRNGRKVMNAYGRQIPRQ
;
A
#
# COMPACT_ATOMS: atom_id res chain seq x y z
N MET A 1 -6.62 -40.36 20.07
CA MET A 1 -7.91 -39.67 20.37
C MET A 1 -7.62 -38.72 21.52
N ASN A 2 -7.64 -37.39 21.42
CA ASN A 2 -8.53 -36.49 20.69
C ASN A 2 -7.78 -35.26 20.15
N THR A 3 -7.77 -35.09 18.83
CA THR A 3 -7.41 -33.86 18.13
C THR A 3 -8.61 -32.90 17.97
N THR A 4 -9.75 -33.24 18.55
CA THR A 4 -11.06 -32.62 18.26
C THR A 4 -11.40 -31.40 19.13
N GLU A 5 -10.62 -31.09 20.18
CA GLU A 5 -11.00 -30.03 21.14
C GLU A 5 -10.46 -28.63 20.84
N ARG A 6 -9.63 -28.45 19.79
CA ARG A 6 -9.09 -27.12 19.46
C ARG A 6 -10.02 -26.23 18.63
N ASN A 7 -11.11 -26.75 18.07
CA ASN A 7 -11.85 -26.03 17.01
C ASN A 7 -13.13 -25.30 17.42
N ASN A 8 -13.52 -25.29 18.70
CA ASN A 8 -14.84 -24.80 19.12
C ASN A 8 -14.85 -23.47 19.90
N ARG A 9 -13.90 -22.55 19.68
CA ARG A 9 -13.84 -21.28 20.44
C ARG A 9 -13.83 -19.99 19.62
N ALA A 10 -14.25 -20.01 18.35
CA ALA A 10 -14.57 -18.76 17.66
C ALA A 10 -15.99 -18.31 18.06
N GLY A 11 -16.12 -17.71 19.24
CA GLY A 11 -17.36 -17.08 19.67
C GLY A 11 -17.77 -15.90 18.75
N PRO A 12 -19.01 -15.40 18.86
CA PRO A 12 -19.48 -14.21 18.11
C PRO A 12 -18.50 -13.03 18.16
N ASP A 13 -17.87 -12.82 19.32
CA ASP A 13 -16.89 -11.75 19.56
C ASP A 13 -15.62 -11.90 18.72
N HIS A 14 -15.17 -13.14 18.47
CA HIS A 14 -13.98 -13.41 17.64
C HIS A 14 -14.26 -13.10 16.17
N ARG A 15 -15.45 -13.48 15.67
CA ARG A 15 -15.87 -13.20 14.28
C ARG A 15 -16.10 -11.71 14.04
N ALA A 16 -16.69 -11.01 15.02
CA ALA A 16 -16.84 -9.56 14.97
C ALA A 16 -15.46 -8.88 14.92
N TRP A 17 -14.52 -9.33 15.74
CA TRP A 17 -13.17 -8.77 15.74
C TRP A 17 -12.40 -9.02 14.44
N ILE A 18 -12.50 -10.22 13.84
CA ILE A 18 -11.93 -10.48 12.50
C ILE A 18 -12.53 -9.51 11.48
N SER A 19 -13.84 -9.28 11.52
CA SER A 19 -14.51 -8.34 10.61
C SER A 19 -13.95 -6.93 10.72
N LEU A 20 -13.75 -6.45 11.96
CA LEU A 20 -13.11 -5.16 12.24
C LEU A 20 -11.68 -5.07 11.69
N LEU A 21 -10.91 -6.17 11.76
CA LEU A 21 -9.55 -6.18 11.19
C LEU A 21 -9.55 -6.03 9.66
N TYR A 22 -10.48 -6.67 8.97
CA TYR A 22 -10.62 -6.52 7.51
C TYR A 22 -11.13 -5.12 7.13
N GLU A 23 -12.08 -4.56 7.86
CA GLU A 23 -12.53 -3.17 7.65
C GLU A 23 -11.38 -2.17 7.85
N ARG A 24 -10.57 -2.39 8.89
CA ARG A 24 -9.38 -1.58 9.14
C ARG A 24 -8.36 -1.72 8.02
N LEU A 25 -8.11 -2.94 7.54
CA LEU A 25 -7.22 -3.20 6.41
C LEU A 25 -7.71 -2.52 5.13
N PHE A 26 -9.02 -2.52 4.89
CA PHE A 26 -9.64 -1.79 3.78
C PHE A 26 -9.41 -0.29 3.90
N SER A 27 -9.71 0.31 5.06
CA SER A 27 -9.49 1.75 5.26
C SER A 27 -8.04 2.15 5.08
N GLN A 28 -7.10 1.39 5.66
CA GLN A 28 -5.67 1.66 5.51
C GLN A 28 -5.22 1.58 4.05
N THR A 29 -5.71 0.59 3.29
CA THR A 29 -5.41 0.46 1.86
C THR A 29 -5.90 1.68 1.07
N ARG A 30 -7.09 2.21 1.42
CA ARG A 30 -7.63 3.44 0.84
C ARG A 30 -6.79 4.68 1.21
N ASP A 31 -6.32 4.78 2.45
CA ASP A 31 -5.50 5.91 2.90
C ASP A 31 -4.14 5.94 2.15
N ILE A 32 -3.58 4.75 1.88
CA ILE A 32 -2.38 4.60 1.04
C ILE A 32 -2.65 5.07 -0.39
N LEU A 33 -3.78 4.67 -0.99
CA LEU A 33 -4.15 5.13 -2.33
C LEU A 33 -4.24 6.65 -2.38
N ARG A 34 -4.92 7.27 -1.40
CA ARG A 34 -5.03 8.72 -1.29
C ARG A 34 -3.66 9.41 -1.15
N CYS A 35 -2.73 8.82 -0.40
CA CYS A 35 -1.36 9.31 -0.27
C CYS A 35 -0.63 9.30 -1.63
N LEU A 36 -0.76 8.21 -2.39
CA LEU A 36 -0.15 8.05 -3.71
C LEU A 36 -0.71 9.02 -4.75
N GLU A 37 -2.03 9.24 -4.74
CA GLU A 37 -2.75 10.12 -5.68
C GLU A 37 -2.64 11.61 -5.33
N GLY A 38 -2.65 11.95 -4.04
CA GLY A 38 -2.94 13.32 -3.58
C GLY A 38 -1.74 14.18 -3.17
N SER A 39 -0.60 13.58 -2.80
CA SER A 39 0.54 14.35 -2.27
C SER A 39 1.69 14.43 -3.27
N GLU A 40 2.43 15.55 -3.35
CA GLU A 40 3.75 15.57 -4.01
C GLU A 40 4.84 14.91 -3.14
N ASP A 41 4.62 14.90 -1.82
CA ASP A 41 5.51 14.34 -0.81
C ASP A 41 4.98 13.00 -0.27
N LEU A 42 5.82 11.96 -0.29
CA LEU A 42 5.45 10.60 0.12
C LEU A 42 6.01 10.23 1.50
N GLU A 43 6.45 11.19 2.32
CA GLU A 43 6.91 10.91 3.68
C GLU A 43 5.90 10.07 4.50
N GLU A 44 4.60 10.32 4.32
CA GLU A 44 3.52 9.61 5.02
C GLU A 44 3.31 8.16 4.53
N LEU A 45 3.80 7.81 3.33
CA LEU A 45 3.58 6.49 2.73
C LEU A 45 4.21 5.37 3.57
N GLY A 46 5.41 5.60 4.10
CA GLY A 46 6.13 4.63 4.93
C GLY A 46 5.36 4.23 6.20
N PRO A 47 4.96 5.20 7.05
CA PRO A 47 4.11 4.95 8.21
C PRO A 47 2.79 4.24 7.87
N LEU A 48 2.10 4.65 6.80
CA LEU A 48 0.84 4.03 6.36
C LEU A 48 1.03 2.56 5.96
N MET A 49 2.09 2.26 5.18
CA MET A 49 2.46 0.90 4.79
C MET A 49 2.79 0.02 6.00
N ALA A 50 3.52 0.57 6.97
CA ALA A 50 3.91 -0.15 8.19
C ALA A 50 2.69 -0.52 9.05
N GLU A 51 1.74 0.41 9.19
CA GLU A 51 0.50 0.18 9.93
C GLU A 51 -0.39 -0.85 9.22
N ARG A 52 -0.54 -0.76 7.90
CA ARG A 52 -1.23 -1.77 7.10
C ARG A 52 -0.61 -3.16 7.26
N CYS A 53 0.73 -3.26 7.22
CA CYS A 53 1.44 -4.52 7.43
C CYS A 53 1.14 -5.14 8.80
N ARG A 54 1.08 -4.33 9.86
CA ARG A 54 0.71 -4.81 11.20
C ARG A 54 -0.70 -5.39 11.21
N THR A 55 -1.68 -4.69 10.64
CA THR A 55 -3.06 -5.16 10.55
C THR A 55 -3.19 -6.42 9.71
N PHE A 56 -2.51 -6.51 8.56
CA PHE A 56 -2.50 -7.72 7.73
C PHE A 56 -1.95 -8.94 8.48
N ARG A 57 -0.87 -8.77 9.25
CA ARG A 57 -0.34 -9.85 10.10
C ARG A 57 -1.34 -10.27 11.18
N ALA A 58 -2.07 -9.32 11.76
CA ALA A 58 -3.13 -9.63 12.71
C ALA A 58 -4.28 -10.41 12.05
N VAL A 59 -4.73 -10.00 10.85
CA VAL A 59 -5.72 -10.77 10.06
C VAL A 59 -5.21 -12.19 9.84
N ARG A 60 -3.99 -12.36 9.32
CA ARG A 60 -3.41 -13.67 9.01
C ARG A 60 -3.26 -14.57 10.24
N ALA A 61 -2.88 -14.01 11.39
CA ALA A 61 -2.67 -14.78 12.61
C ALA A 61 -3.97 -15.25 13.27
N ASN A 62 -5.10 -14.60 12.96
CA ASN A 62 -6.36 -14.80 13.66
C ASN A 62 -7.51 -15.30 12.79
N THR A 63 -7.36 -15.22 11.48
CA THR A 63 -8.27 -15.84 10.53
C THR A 63 -7.96 -17.33 10.50
N GLY A 64 -8.88 -18.13 11.06
CA GLY A 64 -8.86 -19.59 10.92
C GLY A 64 -9.45 -20.03 9.58
N ASP A 65 -9.90 -21.28 9.50
CA ASP A 65 -10.49 -21.83 8.27
C ASP A 65 -11.88 -21.24 7.95
N GLU A 66 -12.55 -20.64 8.94
CA GLU A 66 -13.87 -20.03 8.77
C GLU A 66 -13.79 -18.49 8.75
N LEU A 67 -14.33 -17.92 7.66
CA LEU A 67 -14.48 -16.49 7.46
C LEU A 67 -15.85 -15.99 7.98
N PRO A 68 -15.92 -14.79 8.58
CA PRO A 68 -17.21 -14.17 8.94
C PRO A 68 -18.12 -14.00 7.72
N LEU A 69 -19.44 -14.13 7.93
CA LEU A 69 -20.42 -13.84 6.89
C LEU A 69 -20.29 -12.38 6.43
N GLY A 70 -20.35 -12.15 5.11
CA GLY A 70 -20.26 -10.80 4.54
C GLY A 70 -18.84 -10.23 4.42
N ILE A 71 -17.79 -10.98 4.78
CA ILE A 71 -16.40 -10.49 4.66
C ILE A 71 -15.86 -10.54 3.22
N VAL A 72 -16.42 -11.42 2.38
CA VAL A 72 -15.94 -11.63 1.00
C VAL A 72 -15.97 -10.34 0.16
N PRO A 73 -17.05 -9.53 0.15
CA PRO A 73 -17.04 -8.22 -0.50
C PRO A 73 -15.93 -7.27 -0.02
N ILE A 74 -15.59 -7.31 1.28
CA ILE A 74 -14.52 -6.48 1.84
C ILE A 74 -13.16 -6.97 1.31
N ILE A 75 -12.94 -8.28 1.25
CA ILE A 75 -11.71 -8.86 0.70
C ILE A 75 -11.53 -8.48 -0.78
N VAL A 76 -12.59 -8.59 -1.57
CA VAL A 76 -12.59 -8.16 -2.98
C VAL A 76 -12.27 -6.67 -3.08
N GLY A 77 -12.92 -5.83 -2.26
CA GLY A 77 -12.65 -4.39 -2.23
C GLY A 77 -11.22 -4.04 -1.82
N ILE A 78 -10.60 -4.80 -0.89
CA ILE A 78 -9.18 -4.63 -0.55
C ILE A 78 -8.31 -4.91 -1.77
N ARG A 79 -8.57 -6.01 -2.50
CA ARG A 79 -7.82 -6.37 -3.71
C ARG A 79 -7.92 -5.29 -4.79
N ASP A 80 -9.12 -4.79 -5.05
CA ASP A 80 -9.34 -3.73 -6.05
C ASP A 80 -8.57 -2.45 -5.66
N LEU A 81 -8.50 -2.13 -4.37
CA LEU A 81 -7.71 -0.99 -3.88
C LEU A 81 -6.20 -1.26 -3.99
N GLU A 82 -5.74 -2.48 -3.73
CA GLU A 82 -4.32 -2.85 -3.91
C GLU A 82 -3.88 -2.70 -5.36
N GLU A 83 -4.70 -3.15 -6.32
CA GLU A 83 -4.43 -2.99 -7.75
C GLU A 83 -4.33 -1.50 -8.13
N LYS A 84 -5.21 -0.65 -7.59
CA LYS A 84 -5.13 0.82 -7.77
C LYS A 84 -3.88 1.43 -7.15
N CYS A 85 -3.49 0.99 -5.95
CA CYS A 85 -2.25 1.44 -5.30
C CYS A 85 -1.02 1.10 -6.16
N ILE A 86 -0.97 -0.11 -6.74
CA ILE A 86 0.12 -0.53 -7.61
C ILE A 86 0.19 0.34 -8.86
N GLN A 87 -0.95 0.62 -9.49
CA GLN A 87 -1.02 1.48 -10.66
C GLN A 87 -0.55 2.91 -10.32
N ALA A 88 -1.08 3.51 -9.26
CA ALA A 88 -0.71 4.86 -8.83
C ALA A 88 0.79 4.98 -8.49
N ALA A 89 1.36 3.98 -7.81
CA ALA A 89 2.79 3.94 -7.52
C ALA A 89 3.64 3.83 -8.80
N THR A 90 3.17 3.06 -9.78
CA THR A 90 3.84 2.88 -11.09
C THR A 90 3.84 4.18 -11.88
N ASP A 91 2.68 4.81 -12.03
CA ASP A 91 2.55 6.09 -12.74
C ASP A 91 3.46 7.15 -12.12
N ARG A 92 3.53 7.16 -10.79
CA ARG A 92 4.35 8.10 -10.04
C ARG A 92 5.85 7.86 -10.22
N ARG A 93 6.29 6.60 -10.20
CA ARG A 93 7.67 6.22 -10.52
C ARG A 93 8.05 6.71 -11.92
N ASP A 94 7.15 6.56 -12.88
CA ASP A 94 7.40 6.95 -14.26
C ASP A 94 7.50 8.49 -14.39
N VAL A 95 6.66 9.24 -13.68
CA VAL A 95 6.77 10.71 -13.59
C VAL A 95 8.11 11.13 -12.99
N LEU A 96 8.52 10.54 -11.87
CA LEU A 96 9.80 10.84 -11.22
C LEU A 96 10.99 10.51 -12.13
N THR A 97 10.92 9.40 -12.86
CA THR A 97 11.93 8.99 -13.83
C THR A 97 12.09 10.04 -14.92
N ARG A 98 10.97 10.49 -15.52
CA ARG A 98 10.99 11.57 -16.53
C ARG A 98 11.56 12.88 -15.96
N ARG A 99 11.18 13.26 -14.73
CA ARG A 99 11.71 14.46 -14.06
C ARG A 99 13.23 14.35 -13.85
N MET A 100 13.73 13.20 -13.40
CA MET A 100 15.18 12.98 -13.24
C MET A 100 15.94 13.04 -14.56
N ASP A 101 15.41 12.44 -15.63
CA ASP A 101 16.04 12.48 -16.94
C ASP A 101 16.03 13.89 -17.53
N HIS A 102 14.97 14.66 -17.31
CA HIS A 102 14.94 16.08 -17.65
C HIS A 102 16.04 16.87 -16.93
N VAL A 103 16.22 16.67 -15.62
CA VAL A 103 17.30 17.31 -14.85
C VAL A 103 18.68 16.90 -15.36
N ARG A 104 18.90 15.61 -15.64
CA ARG A 104 20.16 15.12 -16.21
C ARG A 104 20.47 15.76 -17.56
N ASN A 105 19.48 15.85 -18.44
CA ASN A 105 19.65 16.43 -19.76
C ASN A 105 19.82 17.96 -19.70
N GLY A 106 19.11 18.66 -18.82
CA GLY A 106 19.34 20.08 -18.54
C GLY A 106 20.76 20.36 -18.05
N ARG A 107 21.29 19.52 -17.14
CA ARG A 107 22.69 19.60 -16.69
C ARG A 107 23.69 19.28 -17.81
N LYS A 108 23.40 18.30 -18.68
CA LYS A 108 24.24 18.01 -19.85
C LYS A 108 24.31 19.21 -20.80
N VAL A 109 23.16 19.85 -21.07
CA VAL A 109 23.08 21.05 -21.91
C VAL A 109 23.86 22.20 -21.27
N MET A 110 23.69 22.45 -19.97
CA MET A 110 24.44 23.47 -19.24
C MET A 110 25.96 23.23 -19.27
N ASN A 111 26.40 21.98 -19.13
CA ASN A 111 27.81 21.60 -19.23
C ASN A 111 28.37 21.72 -20.67
N ALA A 112 27.55 21.48 -21.69
CA ALA A 112 27.93 21.63 -23.09
C ALA A 112 28.13 23.12 -23.44
N TYR A 113 27.21 23.99 -23.02
CA TYR A 113 27.34 25.44 -23.21
C TYR A 113 28.46 26.05 -22.33
N GLY A 114 28.66 25.56 -21.11
CA GLY A 114 29.75 26.01 -20.23
C GLY A 114 31.16 25.67 -20.75
N ARG A 115 31.30 24.67 -21.64
CA ARG A 115 32.57 24.38 -22.34
C ARG A 115 32.78 25.22 -23.60
N GLN A 116 31.75 25.91 -24.11
CA GLN A 116 31.82 26.71 -25.34
C GLN A 116 32.11 28.19 -25.10
N ILE A 117 32.24 28.65 -23.85
CA ILE A 117 32.69 30.01 -23.56
C ILE A 117 34.22 29.99 -23.47
N PRO A 118 34.96 30.52 -24.46
CA PRO A 118 36.39 30.70 -24.31
C PRO A 118 36.60 31.73 -23.20
N ARG A 119 37.44 31.40 -22.21
CA ARG A 119 37.97 32.40 -21.29
C ARG A 119 38.81 33.38 -22.13
N GLN A 120 38.28 34.58 -22.35
CA GLN A 120 39.07 35.73 -22.79
C GLN A 120 39.87 36.28 -21.62
#